data_AF-A0A3S1HR14-F1
#
_entry.id   AF-A0A3S1HR14-F1
#
_cell.length_a   1.000
_cell.length_b   1.000
_cell.length_c   1.000
_cell.angle_alpha   90.00
_cell.angle_beta   90.00
_cell.angle_gamma   90.00
#
_symmetry.space_group_name_H-M   'P 1'
#
loop_
_entity.id
_entity.type
_entity.pdbx_description
1 polymer ?
#
loop_
_entity_poly.entity_id
_entity_poly.type
_entity_poly.pdbx_seq_one_letter_code
_entity_poly.pdbx_strand_id
1 'polypeptide(L)'
;MDSSPAKVMSTRRGYRLSMTALVVALPAALVVQTWGSIKDWRSQFLRQPLSATLGQPIDYAGASWTVTRITRLAGSEGNAVVLAEFEALAADPKALGAVPCKVRLSDGSGREWQPTL
;
A
#
# COMPACT_ATOMS: atom_id res chain seq x y z
N MET A 1 -32.16 54.73 7.93
CA MET A 1 -31.60 53.41 7.54
C MET A 1 -30.28 53.68 6.85
N ASP A 2 -29.21 53.87 7.63
CA ASP A 2 -27.89 54.24 7.10
C ASP A 2 -27.00 53.00 7.00
N SER A 3 -26.93 52.47 5.78
CA SER A 3 -25.99 51.40 5.42
C SER A 3 -24.60 52.02 5.20
N SER A 4 -23.77 51.99 6.26
CA SER A 4 -22.39 52.46 6.21
C SER A 4 -21.56 51.67 5.17
N PRO A 5 -20.86 52.35 4.23
CA PRO A 5 -20.10 51.71 3.15
C PRO A 5 -18.94 50.83 3.65
N ALA A 6 -18.47 51.06 4.87
CA ALA A 6 -17.43 50.26 5.52
C ALA A 6 -17.87 48.82 5.80
N LYS A 7 -19.16 48.60 6.10
CA LYS A 7 -19.70 47.27 6.41
C LYS A 7 -19.79 46.39 5.15
N VAL A 8 -20.16 47.00 4.02
CA VAL A 8 -20.28 46.31 2.72
C VAL A 8 -18.93 45.85 2.17
N MET A 9 -17.88 46.67 2.32
CA MET A 9 -16.51 46.30 1.96
C MET A 9 -15.97 45.16 2.82
N SER A 10 -16.25 45.18 4.12
CA SER A 10 -15.85 44.13 5.07
C SER A 10 -16.48 42.77 4.73
N THR A 11 -17.78 42.75 4.40
CA THR A 11 -18.50 41.53 3.99
C THR A 11 -17.98 40.98 2.66
N ARG A 12 -17.68 41.84 1.67
CA ARG A 12 -17.07 41.42 0.38
C ARG A 12 -15.67 40.83 0.56
N ARG A 13 -14.87 41.39 1.46
CA ARG A 13 -13.51 40.93 1.76
C ARG A 13 -13.55 39.59 2.51
N GLY A 14 -14.46 39.42 3.47
CA GLY A 14 -14.72 38.15 4.15
C GLY A 14 -15.21 37.07 3.19
N TYR A 15 -16.17 37.38 2.32
CA TYR A 15 -16.67 36.45 1.30
C TYR A 15 -15.57 35.99 0.34
N ARG A 16 -14.72 36.92 -0.14
CA ARG A 16 -13.57 36.58 -0.99
C ARG A 16 -12.56 35.70 -0.26
N LEU A 17 -12.26 36.00 1.01
CA LEU A 17 -11.36 35.21 1.84
C LEU A 17 -11.90 33.79 2.05
N SER A 18 -13.18 33.64 2.38
CA SER A 18 -13.82 32.34 2.54
C SER A 18 -13.84 31.54 1.24
N MET A 19 -14.10 32.19 0.11
CA MET A 19 -14.11 31.54 -1.20
C MET A 19 -12.70 31.08 -1.62
N THR A 20 -11.67 31.89 -1.38
CA THR A 20 -10.27 31.47 -1.60
C THR A 20 -9.83 30.37 -0.65
N ALA A 21 -10.24 30.43 0.62
CA ALA A 21 -9.94 29.39 1.60
C ALA A 21 -10.58 28.05 1.20
N LEU A 22 -11.81 28.06 0.69
CA LEU A 22 -12.49 26.85 0.22
C LEU A 22 -11.77 26.21 -0.98
N VAL A 23 -11.36 27.04 -1.95
CA VAL A 23 -10.64 26.59 -3.15
C VAL A 23 -9.28 25.99 -2.82
N VAL A 24 -8.63 26.41 -1.72
CA VAL A 24 -7.35 25.84 -1.28
C VAL A 24 -7.54 24.63 -0.37
N ALA A 25 -8.50 24.70 0.56
CA ALA A 25 -8.73 23.65 1.55
C ALA A 25 -9.21 22.34 0.92
N LEU A 26 -10.08 22.40 -0.10
CA LEU A 26 -10.58 21.22 -0.81
C LEU A 26 -9.47 20.40 -1.48
N PRO A 27 -8.63 20.96 -2.38
CA PRO A 27 -7.55 20.20 -2.98
C PRO A 27 -6.50 19.78 -1.94
N ALA A 28 -6.20 20.61 -0.93
CA ALA A 28 -5.29 20.20 0.14
C ALA A 28 -5.79 18.96 0.89
N ALA A 29 -7.09 18.91 1.24
CA ALA A 29 -7.71 17.76 1.89
C ALA A 29 -7.67 16.51 0.97
N LEU A 30 -7.95 16.68 -0.33
CA LEU A 30 -7.85 15.59 -1.30
C LEU A 30 -6.42 15.06 -1.43
N VAL A 31 -5.42 15.95 -1.46
CA VAL A 31 -4.00 15.56 -1.51
C VAL A 31 -3.63 14.78 -0.25
N VAL A 32 -3.99 15.25 0.94
CA VAL A 32 -3.69 14.55 2.20
C VAL A 32 -4.34 13.17 2.24
N GLN A 33 -5.61 13.07 1.82
CA GLN A 33 -6.34 11.80 1.79
C GLN A 33 -5.74 10.82 0.76
N THR A 34 -5.33 11.30 -0.41
CA THR A 34 -4.80 10.46 -1.49
C THR A 34 -3.32 10.15 -1.33
N TRP A 35 -2.56 10.90 -0.53
CA TRP A 35 -1.13 10.69 -0.32
C TRP A 35 -0.82 9.31 0.27
N GLY A 36 -1.66 8.81 1.18
CA GLY A 36 -1.56 7.46 1.72
C GLY A 36 -1.67 6.40 0.61
N SER A 37 -2.73 6.48 -0.21
CA SER A 37 -2.92 5.57 -1.35
C SER A 37 -1.81 5.68 -2.39
N ILE A 38 -1.28 6.87 -2.65
CA ILE A 38 -0.17 7.07 -3.61
C ILE A 38 1.13 6.47 -3.07
N LYS A 39 1.40 6.58 -1.77
CA LYS A 39 2.59 6.01 -1.14
C LYS A 39 2.52 4.48 -1.14
N ASP A 40 1.35 3.92 -0.80
CA ASP A 40 1.10 2.48 -0.88
C ASP A 40 1.17 1.96 -2.32
N TRP A 41 0.58 2.69 -3.27
CA TRP A 41 0.64 2.38 -4.69
C TRP A 41 2.09 2.40 -5.21
N ARG A 42 2.89 3.43 -4.87
CA ARG A 42 4.32 3.47 -5.25
C ARG A 42 5.11 2.32 -4.63
N SER A 43 4.82 1.94 -3.39
CA SER A 43 5.51 0.83 -2.73
C SER A 43 5.21 -0.52 -3.41
N GLN A 44 4.03 -0.66 -4.01
CA GLN A 44 3.62 -1.85 -4.77
C GLN A 44 4.13 -1.80 -6.21
N PHE A 45 4.06 -0.66 -6.89
CA PHE A 45 4.48 -0.53 -8.30
C PHE A 45 6.00 -0.57 -8.51
N LEU A 46 6.78 -0.14 -7.53
CA LEU A 46 8.25 -0.27 -7.59
C LEU A 46 8.71 -1.72 -7.37
N ARG A 47 7.80 -2.61 -6.96
CA ARG A 47 8.08 -4.03 -6.73
C ARG A 47 7.37 -4.84 -7.78
N GLN A 48 8.09 -5.20 -8.84
CA GLN A 48 7.57 -6.16 -9.81
C GLN A 48 7.37 -7.50 -9.08
N PRO A 49 6.12 -7.99 -8.93
CA PRO A 49 5.89 -9.28 -8.30
C PRO A 49 6.50 -10.37 -9.18
N LEU A 50 7.32 -11.23 -8.58
CA LEU A 50 7.88 -12.40 -9.25
C LEU A 50 7.19 -13.66 -8.73
N SER A 51 6.85 -14.56 -9.65
CA SER A 51 6.30 -15.87 -9.31
C SER A 51 7.44 -16.84 -9.03
N ALA A 52 7.42 -17.48 -7.86
CA ALA A 52 8.39 -18.50 -7.48
C ALA A 52 7.83 -19.91 -7.62
N THR A 53 8.63 -20.78 -8.22
CA THR A 53 8.34 -22.21 -8.32
C THR A 53 8.98 -22.94 -7.14
N LEU A 54 8.29 -23.96 -6.60
CA LEU A 54 8.80 -24.77 -5.50
C LEU A 54 10.20 -25.35 -5.84
N GLY A 55 11.16 -25.13 -4.94
CA GLY A 55 12.54 -25.59 -5.07
C GLY A 55 13.41 -24.83 -6.09
N GLN A 56 12.88 -23.81 -6.77
CA GLN A 56 13.65 -23.00 -7.71
C GLN A 56 14.10 -21.69 -7.04
N PRO A 57 15.41 -21.38 -7.04
CA PRO A 57 15.93 -20.13 -6.50
C PRO A 57 15.62 -18.96 -7.45
N ILE A 58 15.23 -17.82 -6.89
CA ILE A 58 14.94 -16.58 -7.60
C ILE A 58 15.59 -15.41 -6.89
N ASP A 59 16.33 -14.60 -7.64
CA ASP A 59 16.95 -13.40 -7.10
C ASP A 59 15.95 -12.23 -7.11
N TYR A 60 15.64 -11.72 -5.93
CA TYR A 60 14.71 -10.62 -5.75
C TYR A 60 15.04 -9.78 -4.53
N ALA A 61 14.88 -8.45 -4.65
CA ALA A 61 15.08 -7.50 -3.55
C ALA A 61 16.42 -7.68 -2.80
N GLY A 62 17.49 -8.06 -3.50
CA GLY A 62 18.84 -8.22 -2.92
C GLY A 62 19.08 -9.54 -2.18
N ALA A 63 18.20 -10.54 -2.34
CA ALA A 63 18.40 -11.89 -1.83
C ALA A 63 17.98 -12.95 -2.85
N SER A 64 18.55 -14.14 -2.70
CA SER A 64 18.14 -15.34 -3.42
C SER A 64 17.07 -16.07 -2.61
N TRP A 65 15.86 -16.13 -3.14
CA TRP A 65 14.68 -16.70 -2.49
C TRP A 65 14.41 -18.09 -3.03
N THR A 66 14.17 -19.06 -2.15
CA THR A 66 13.71 -20.40 -2.54
C THR A 66 12.49 -20.77 -1.72
N VAL A 67 11.40 -21.14 -2.38
CA VAL A 67 10.27 -21.79 -1.69
C VAL A 67 10.69 -23.23 -1.41
N THR A 68 10.88 -23.58 -0.14
CA THR A 68 11.42 -24.88 0.26
C THR A 68 10.32 -25.92 0.43
N ARG A 69 9.16 -25.52 0.94
CA ARG A 69 8.04 -26.43 1.17
C ARG A 69 6.70 -25.72 1.10
N ILE A 70 5.69 -26.42 0.57
CA ILE A 70 4.28 -26.05 0.68
C ILE A 70 3.56 -27.22 1.34
N THR A 71 2.97 -26.99 2.52
CA THR A 71 2.25 -27.99 3.29
C THR A 71 0.80 -27.57 3.44
N ARG A 72 -0.13 -28.42 3.02
CA ARG A 72 -1.55 -28.22 3.31
C ARG A 72 -1.83 -28.71 4.74
N LEU A 73 -2.28 -27.80 5.59
CA LEU A 73 -2.71 -28.12 6.95
C LEU A 73 -4.20 -28.45 6.96
N ALA A 74 -4.63 -29.23 7.97
CA ALA A 74 -6.04 -29.47 8.20
C ALA A 74 -6.73 -28.13 8.50
N GLY A 75 -7.70 -27.77 7.66
CA GLY A 75 -8.55 -26.60 7.89
C GLY A 75 -9.91 -27.00 8.44
N SER A 76 -10.68 -26.01 8.90
CA SER A 76 -12.10 -26.20 9.24
C SER A 76 -12.95 -26.35 7.99
N GLU A 77 -14.22 -26.73 8.12
CA GLU A 77 -15.14 -26.83 6.97
C GLU A 77 -15.11 -25.57 6.10
N GLY A 78 -14.84 -25.75 4.81
CA GLY A 78 -14.73 -24.68 3.81
C GLY A 78 -13.39 -23.93 3.76
N ASN A 79 -12.49 -24.13 4.73
CA ASN A 79 -11.20 -23.43 4.79
C ASN A 79 -10.05 -24.38 4.47
N ALA A 80 -9.15 -23.97 3.58
CA ALA A 80 -7.86 -24.64 3.37
C ALA A 80 -6.76 -23.76 3.96
N VAL A 81 -5.98 -24.32 4.89
CA VAL A 81 -4.80 -23.64 5.42
C VAL A 81 -3.58 -24.19 4.70
N VAL A 82 -2.74 -23.30 4.18
CA VAL A 82 -1.50 -23.65 3.49
C VAL A 82 -0.34 -22.96 4.19
N LEU A 83 0.62 -23.75 4.63
CA LEU A 83 1.89 -23.28 5.15
C LEU A 83 2.91 -23.29 4.01
N ALA A 84 3.40 -22.11 3.63
CA ALA A 84 4.50 -21.97 2.69
C ALA A 84 5.77 -21.62 3.46
N GLU A 85 6.78 -22.48 3.37
CA GLU A 85 8.12 -22.27 3.91
C GLU A 85 9.03 -21.78 2.78
N PHE A 86 9.82 -20.76 3.08
CA PHE A 86 10.76 -20.17 2.13
C PHE A 86 12.03 -19.74 2.86
N GLU A 87 13.14 -19.79 2.14
CA GLU A 87 14.44 -19.35 2.60
C GLU A 87 14.91 -18.18 1.75
N ALA A 88 15.58 -17.22 2.38
CA ALA A 88 16.16 -16.06 1.72
C ALA A 88 17.65 -15.98 2.07
N LEU A 89 18.51 -16.13 1.06
CA LEU A 89 19.94 -15.94 1.16
C LEU A 89 20.29 -14.51 0.75
N ALA A 90 20.52 -13.65 1.75
CA ALA A 90 20.86 -12.24 1.54
C ALA A 90 22.35 -11.99 1.80
N ALA A 91 22.96 -11.14 0.97
CA ALA A 91 24.34 -10.67 1.22
C ALA A 91 24.42 -9.79 2.49
N ASP A 92 23.36 -9.01 2.77
CA ASP A 92 23.20 -8.26 4.02
C ASP A 92 21.84 -8.61 4.68
N PRO A 93 21.84 -9.46 5.72
CA PRO A 93 20.62 -9.84 6.44
C PRO A 93 19.90 -8.65 7.10
N LYS A 94 20.62 -7.59 7.47
CA LYS A 94 20.03 -6.42 8.14
C LYS A 94 19.21 -5.59 7.14
N ALA A 95 19.67 -5.51 5.90
CA ALA A 95 18.93 -4.85 4.82
C ALA A 95 17.63 -5.58 4.47
N LEU A 96 17.62 -6.92 4.53
CA LEU A 96 16.43 -7.72 4.24
C LEU A 96 15.30 -7.47 5.26
N GLY A 97 15.63 -7.44 6.55
CA GLY A 97 14.65 -7.23 7.64
C GLY A 97 14.09 -5.80 7.71
N ALA A 98 14.74 -4.83 7.07
CA ALA A 98 14.29 -3.43 7.05
C ALA A 98 13.17 -3.17 6.04
N VAL A 99 12.91 -4.11 5.13
CA VAL A 99 11.96 -3.93 4.03
C VAL A 99 10.73 -4.81 4.29
N PRO A 100 9.50 -4.25 4.35
CA PRO A 100 8.31 -5.06 4.52
C PRO A 100 8.09 -5.91 3.26
N CYS A 101 8.48 -7.18 3.29
CA CYS A 101 8.20 -8.13 2.23
C CYS A 101 6.74 -8.58 2.35
N LYS A 102 5.94 -8.35 1.31
CA LYS A 102 4.59 -8.90 1.22
C LYS A 102 4.65 -10.18 0.39
N VAL A 103 4.26 -11.29 0.98
CA VAL A 103 4.15 -12.59 0.30
C VAL A 103 2.70 -12.80 -0.09
N ARG A 104 2.46 -13.32 -1.29
CA ARG A 104 1.14 -13.73 -1.78
C ARG A 104 1.23 -15.14 -2.31
N LEU A 105 0.18 -15.92 -2.07
CA LEU A 105 0.00 -17.20 -2.73
C LEU A 105 -0.91 -16.98 -3.93
N SER A 106 -0.51 -17.46 -5.10
CA SER A 106 -1.37 -17.49 -6.29
C SER A 106 -1.52 -18.91 -6.81
N ASP A 107 -2.66 -19.21 -7.43
CA ASP A 107 -2.85 -20.45 -8.18
C ASP A 107 -2.77 -20.23 -9.70
N GLY A 108 -2.77 -21.32 -10.45
CA GLY A 108 -2.74 -21.28 -11.93
C GLY A 108 -3.98 -20.65 -12.58
N SER A 109 -5.04 -20.36 -11.82
CA SER A 109 -6.23 -19.63 -12.28
C SER A 109 -6.17 -18.13 -11.98
N GLY A 110 -5.09 -17.66 -11.35
CA GLY A 110 -4.89 -16.26 -10.98
C GLY A 110 -5.62 -15.84 -9.70
N ARG A 111 -6.14 -16.79 -8.91
CA ARG A 111 -6.65 -16.46 -7.58
C ARG A 111 -5.48 -16.17 -6.65
N GLU A 112 -5.60 -15.10 -5.87
CA GLU A 112 -4.56 -14.67 -4.93
C GLU A 112 -5.06 -14.71 -3.48
N TRP A 113 -4.22 -15.19 -2.58
CA TRP A 113 -4.43 -15.16 -1.14
C TRP A 113 -3.29 -14.39 -0.47
N GLN A 114 -3.64 -13.58 0.51
CA GLN A 114 -2.70 -12.83 1.33
C GLN A 114 -2.68 -13.40 2.75
N PRO A 115 -1.51 -13.48 3.40
CA PRO A 115 -1.43 -13.81 4.81
C PRO A 115 -2.26 -12.82 5.63
N THR A 116 -3.09 -13.34 6.52
CA THR A 116 -3.72 -12.55 7.58
C THR A 116 -2.71 -12.50 8.72
N LEU A 117 -2.12 -11.32 8.94
CA LEU A 117 -1.24 -11.03 10.08
C LEU A 117 -2.07 -10.71 11.32
#